data_AF-A0A964LHG4-F1
#
_entry.id   AF-A0A964LHG4-F1
#
_cell.length_a   1.000
_cell.length_b   1.000
_cell.length_c   1.000
_cell.angle_alpha   90.00
_cell.angle_beta   90.00
_cell.angle_gamma   90.00
#
_symmetry.space_group_name_H-M   'P 1'
#
loop_
_entity.id
_entity.type
_entity.pdbx_description
1 polymer ?
#
loop_
_entity_poly.entity_id
_entity_poly.type
_entity_poly.pdbx_seq_one_letter_code
_entity_poly.pdbx_strand_id
1 'polypeptide(L)'
;MTTKRRAYGEIRKIIEDRGGAMVYEREGHRYGAWVISLNGKSRIVEATGAKSFPLLDKLYKRKPGVPHPTQWDHYLHELRDSAVKELLAVLK
;
A
#
# COMPACT_ATOMS: atom_id res chain seq x y z
N MET A 1 -17.78 -16.19 -3.47
CA MET A 1 -16.62 -15.87 -4.32
C MET A 1 -15.43 -15.61 -3.41
N THR A 2 -14.42 -16.50 -3.42
CA THR A 2 -13.20 -16.37 -2.61
C THR A 2 -12.36 -15.23 -3.20
N THR A 3 -12.56 -14.01 -2.69
CA THR A 3 -11.75 -12.86 -3.07
C THR A 3 -10.32 -13.17 -2.65
N LYS A 4 -9.44 -13.56 -3.58
CA LYS A 4 -7.99 -13.58 -3.36
C LYS A 4 -7.63 -12.20 -2.81
N ARG A 5 -7.38 -12.08 -1.50
CA ARG A 5 -7.05 -10.80 -0.86
C ARG A 5 -5.81 -10.25 -1.55
N ARG A 6 -5.99 -9.15 -2.27
CA ARG A 6 -4.92 -8.48 -3.02
C ARG A 6 -4.04 -7.71 -2.05
N ALA A 7 -2.74 -7.67 -2.32
CA ALA A 7 -1.82 -6.82 -1.57
C ALA A 7 -2.34 -5.38 -1.59
N TYR A 8 -2.31 -4.75 -0.42
CA TYR A 8 -2.80 -3.39 -0.19
C TYR A 8 -4.29 -3.14 -0.51
N GLY A 9 -5.14 -4.17 -0.47
CA GLY A 9 -6.56 -4.07 -0.81
C GLY A 9 -7.32 -2.97 -0.05
N GLU A 10 -7.05 -2.77 1.24
CA GLU A 10 -7.71 -1.75 2.05
C GLU A 10 -7.34 -0.32 1.58
N ILE A 11 -6.06 -0.07 1.31
CA ILE A 11 -5.58 1.20 0.74
C ILE A 11 -6.23 1.44 -0.61
N ARG A 12 -6.21 0.43 -1.49
CA ARG A 12 -6.78 0.52 -2.82
C ARG A 12 -8.26 0.91 -2.77
N LYS A 13 -9.04 0.22 -1.94
CA LYS A 13 -10.46 0.53 -1.75
C LYS A 13 -10.66 1.98 -1.33
N ILE A 14 -9.89 2.46 -0.35
CA ILE A 14 -9.97 3.84 0.13
C ILE A 14 -9.66 4.88 -0.96
N ILE A 15 -8.71 4.58 -1.85
CA ILE A 15 -8.38 5.45 -2.98
C ILE A 15 -9.48 5.44 -4.03
N GLU A 16 -9.96 4.24 -4.40
CA GLU A 16 -11.04 4.06 -5.39
C GLU A 16 -12.36 4.67 -4.92
N ASP A 17 -12.73 4.51 -3.64
CA ASP A 17 -13.93 5.11 -3.02
C ASP A 17 -13.90 6.65 -3.05
N ARG A 18 -12.71 7.25 -3.21
CA ARG A 18 -12.52 8.70 -3.35
C ARG A 18 -12.32 9.15 -4.80
N GLY A 19 -12.60 8.29 -5.77
CA GLY A 19 -12.45 8.58 -7.20
C GLY A 19 -11.01 8.55 -7.70
N GLY A 20 -10.08 7.99 -6.92
CA GLY A 20 -8.70 7.75 -7.33
C GLY A 20 -8.49 6.39 -7.97
N ALA A 21 -7.23 6.07 -8.30
CA ALA A 21 -6.84 4.74 -8.75
C ALA A 21 -5.53 4.28 -8.07
N MET A 22 -5.37 2.97 -7.91
CA MET A 22 -4.14 2.36 -7.42
C MET A 22 -3.77 1.16 -8.29
N VAL A 23 -2.68 1.28 -9.04
CA VAL A 23 -2.25 0.30 -10.06
C VAL A 23 -0.84 -0.18 -9.76
N TYR A 24 -0.60 -1.47 -9.98
CA TYR A 24 0.73 -2.06 -9.86
C TYR A 24 1.44 -2.00 -11.21
N GLU A 25 2.65 -1.45 -11.21
CA GLU A 25 3.49 -1.31 -12.40
C GLU A 25 4.80 -2.06 -12.18
N ARG A 26 5.17 -2.92 -13.12
CA ARG A 26 6.42 -3.70 -13.05
C ARG A 26 7.45 -3.26 -14.09
N GLU A 27 6.99 -2.73 -15.20
CA GLU A 27 7.87 -2.22 -16.24
C GLU A 27 8.69 -1.05 -15.70
N GLY A 28 9.98 -0.99 -16.01
CA GLY A 28 10.88 0.04 -15.49
C GLY A 28 11.27 -0.06 -14.00
N HIS A 29 10.59 -0.90 -13.19
CA HIS A 29 10.83 -1.00 -11.75
C HIS A 29 11.37 -2.39 -11.35
N ARG A 30 12.61 -2.44 -10.85
CA ARG A 30 13.34 -3.69 -10.48
C ARG A 30 12.51 -4.67 -9.65
N TYR A 31 11.71 -4.17 -8.72
CA TYR A 31 10.85 -4.96 -7.82
C TYR A 31 9.36 -4.62 -7.94
N GLY A 32 8.99 -3.80 -8.93
CA GLY A 32 7.67 -3.21 -9.10
C GLY A 32 7.44 -1.93 -8.30
N ALA A 33 6.35 -1.26 -8.62
CA ALA A 33 5.89 -0.02 -8.00
C ALA A 33 4.36 -0.02 -7.91
N TRP A 34 3.82 0.74 -6.95
CA TRP A 34 2.41 1.10 -6.91
C TRP A 34 2.26 2.56 -7.32
N VAL A 35 1.46 2.80 -8.36
CA VAL A 35 1.06 4.13 -8.80
C VAL A 35 -0.27 4.44 -8.16
N ILE A 36 -0.33 5.48 -7.33
CA ILE A 36 -1.52 5.93 -6.63
C ILE A 36 -1.90 7.30 -7.17
N SER A 37 -3.09 7.41 -7.76
CA SER A 37 -3.66 8.67 -8.23
C SER A 37 -4.89 9.05 -7.40
N LEU A 38 -4.98 10.32 -7.02
CA LEU A 38 -6.12 10.87 -6.29
C LEU A 38 -6.19 12.39 -6.52
N ASN A 39 -7.37 12.92 -6.85
CA ASN A 39 -7.60 14.36 -7.04
C ASN A 39 -6.61 15.03 -8.03
N GLY A 40 -6.29 14.36 -9.14
CA GLY A 40 -5.35 14.87 -10.15
C GLY A 40 -3.87 14.80 -9.75
N LYS A 41 -3.54 14.29 -8.56
CA LYS A 41 -2.17 14.03 -8.11
C LYS A 41 -1.83 12.56 -8.30
N SER A 42 -0.57 12.27 -8.62
CA SER A 42 -0.06 10.91 -8.73
C SER A 42 1.20 10.76 -7.89
N ARG A 43 1.32 9.61 -7.23
CA ARG A 43 2.51 9.23 -6.47
C ARG A 43 2.91 7.81 -6.83
N ILE A 44 4.16 7.65 -7.21
CA ILE A 44 4.78 6.35 -7.45
C ILE A 44 5.43 5.90 -6.14
N VAL A 45 5.12 4.67 -5.72
CA VAL A 45 5.70 4.02 -4.55
C VAL A 45 6.46 2.80 -5.03
N GLU A 46 7.76 2.97 -5.22
CA GLU A 46 8.63 1.88 -5.63
C GLU A 46 8.87 0.88 -4.49
N ALA A 47 8.99 -0.39 -4.86
CA ALA A 47 9.43 -1.41 -3.92
C ALA A 47 10.92 -1.25 -3.60
N THR A 48 11.28 -1.32 -2.31
CA THR A 48 12.69 -1.31 -1.88
C THR A 48 13.32 -2.70 -1.90
N GLY A 49 12.53 -3.74 -2.15
CA GLY A 49 12.97 -5.13 -2.25
C GLY A 49 11.81 -6.02 -2.71
N ALA A 50 12.08 -7.31 -2.86
CA ALA A 50 11.02 -8.27 -3.15
C ALA A 50 9.91 -8.13 -2.10
N LYS A 51 8.69 -7.75 -2.52
CA LYS A 51 7.51 -7.64 -1.64
C LYS A 51 7.66 -6.61 -0.51
N SER A 52 8.51 -5.59 -0.65
CA SER A 52 8.70 -4.56 0.38
C SER A 52 8.35 -3.19 -0.17
N PHE A 53 7.32 -2.55 0.40
CA PHE A 53 6.92 -1.19 0.06
C PHE A 53 6.78 -0.39 1.35
N PRO A 54 7.89 0.08 1.95
CA PRO A 54 7.91 0.61 3.32
C PRO A 54 6.89 1.72 3.58
N LEU A 55 6.56 2.53 2.56
CA LEU A 55 5.54 3.57 2.67
C LEU A 55 4.13 2.97 2.87
N LEU A 56 3.78 1.91 2.14
CA LEU A 56 2.48 1.24 2.24
C LEU A 56 2.44 0.25 3.40
N ASP A 57 3.53 -0.50 3.61
CA ASP A 57 3.66 -1.49 4.68
C ASP A 57 3.40 -0.87 6.06
N LYS A 58 4.00 0.30 6.31
CA LYS A 58 3.83 1.02 7.56
C LYS A 58 2.40 1.46 7.82
N LEU A 59 1.50 1.49 6.83
CA LEU A 59 0.10 1.86 7.04
C LEU A 59 -0.72 0.71 7.65
N TYR A 60 -0.22 -0.51 7.64
CA TYR A 60 -0.90 -1.67 8.20
C TYR A 60 -0.47 -1.95 9.63
N LYS A 61 -1.34 -2.64 10.38
CA LYS A 61 -1.01 -3.19 11.69
C LYS A 61 0.03 -4.29 11.52
N ARG A 62 1.03 -4.31 12.39
CA ARG A 62 2.06 -5.37 12.39
C ARG A 62 1.45 -6.68 12.86
N LYS A 63 1.90 -7.81 12.31
CA LYS A 63 1.55 -9.11 12.87
C LYS A 63 2.19 -9.27 14.26
N PRO A 64 1.44 -9.76 15.26
CA PRO A 64 2.03 -10.16 16.54
C PRO A 64 3.16 -11.16 16.34
N GLY A 65 4.24 -11.04 17.12
CA GLY A 65 5.39 -11.96 17.05
C GLY A 65 6.40 -11.68 15.94
N VAL A 66 6.23 -10.62 15.14
CA VAL A 66 7.24 -10.19 14.15
C VAL A 66 7.95 -8.91 14.64
N PRO A 67 9.15 -9.02 15.23
CA PRO A 67 9.83 -7.86 15.84
C PRO A 67 10.34 -6.84 14.82
N HIS A 68 10.75 -7.30 13.63
CA HIS A 68 11.32 -6.46 12.58
C HIS A 68 10.62 -6.70 11.22
N PRO A 69 9.41 -6.15 11.01
CA PRO A 69 8.64 -6.40 9.80
C PRO A 69 9.20 -5.62 8.60
N THR A 70 9.77 -6.35 7.64
CA THR A 70 10.42 -5.78 6.43
C THR A 70 9.64 -5.95 5.12
N GLN A 71 8.57 -6.74 5.10
CA GLN A 71 7.80 -7.10 3.90
C GLN A 71 6.30 -7.08 4.20
N TRP A 72 5.46 -6.93 3.15
CA TRP A 72 4.02 -6.75 3.31
C TRP A 72 3.31 -7.91 4.03
N ASP A 73 3.86 -9.13 3.91
CA ASP A 73 3.32 -10.34 4.56
C ASP A 73 3.58 -10.38 6.07
N HIS A 74 4.47 -9.53 6.60
CA HIS A 74 4.66 -9.32 8.04
C HIS A 74 3.61 -8.41 8.67
N TYR A 75 2.70 -7.85 7.87
CA TYR A 75 1.61 -7.00 8.33
C TYR A 75 0.26 -7.72 8.20
N LEU A 76 -0.67 -7.35 9.06
CA LEU A 76 -2.07 -7.74 8.96
C LEU A 76 -2.72 -6.98 7.81
N HIS A 77 -3.80 -7.53 7.24
CA HIS A 77 -4.63 -6.82 6.26
C HIS A 77 -5.59 -5.83 6.92
N GLU A 78 -5.11 -5.16 7.97
CA GLU A 78 -5.85 -4.17 8.74
C GLU A 78 -5.00 -2.92 8.82
N LEU A 79 -5.62 -1.77 8.53
CA LEU A 79 -4.96 -0.48 8.63
C LEU A 79 -4.78 -0.05 10.09
N ARG A 80 -3.73 0.71 10.38
CA ARG A 80 -3.64 1.48 11.63
C ARG A 80 -4.70 2.58 11.64
N ASP A 81 -5.12 3.03 12.81
CA ASP A 81 -6.15 4.07 12.94
C ASP A 81 -5.76 5.39 12.25
N SER A 82 -4.46 5.72 12.28
CA SER A 82 -3.91 6.90 11.61
C SER A 82 -3.60 6.72 10.13
N ALA A 83 -3.69 5.49 9.60
CA ALA A 83 -3.18 5.15 8.27
C ALA A 83 -3.85 5.93 7.14
N VAL A 84 -5.16 6.16 7.23
CA VAL A 84 -5.91 6.90 6.21
C VAL A 84 -5.46 8.35 6.14
N LYS A 85 -5.25 8.98 7.31
CA LYS A 85 -4.75 10.35 7.40
C LYS A 85 -3.31 10.45 6.87
N GLU A 86 -2.45 9.50 7.25
CA GLU A 86 -1.07 9.41 6.77
C GLU A 86 -1.02 9.23 5.24
N LEU A 87 -1.81 8.30 4.69
CA LEU A 87 -1.95 8.06 3.25
C LEU A 87 -2.39 9.32 2.51
N LEU A 88 -3.41 10.02 3.01
CA LEU A 88 -3.87 11.26 2.37
C LEU A 88 -2.84 12.37 2.47
N ALA A 89 -2.07 12.44 3.56
CA ALA A 89 -1.02 13.45 3.70
C ALA A 89 0.12 13.27 2.69
N VAL A 90 0.45 12.02 2.30
CA VAL A 90 1.45 11.75 1.26
C VAL A 90 0.93 11.94 -0.17
N LEU A 91 -0.38 12.07 -0.36
CA LEU A 91 -1.02 12.31 -1.67
C LEU A 91 -1.47 13.77 -1.86
N LYS A 92 -1.24 14.63 -0.86
CA LYS A 92 -1.36 16.09 -0.96
C LYS A 92 -0.12 16.69 -1.59
#